data_AF-A0A271JHX6-F1
#
_entry.id   AF-A0A271JHX6-F1
#
_cell.length_a   1.000
_cell.length_b   1.000
_cell.length_c   1.000
_cell.angle_alpha   90.00
_cell.angle_beta   90.00
_cell.angle_gamma   90.00
#
_symmetry.space_group_name_H-M   'P 1'
#
loop_
_entity.id
_entity.type
_entity.pdbx_description
1 polymer ?
#
loop_
_entity_poly.entity_id
_entity_poly.type
_entity_poly.pdbx_seq_one_letter_code
_entity_poly.pdbx_strand_id
1 'polypeptide(L)'
;MSQRVPLLVLPALLALGACGDAPSGTVDAPSDVTPVEAAAPADPTVYTGTLAEGDETLESGEYLDSYEVVVREGQWLRVEVVSADIDPYLLILSPTGEQTDVDDSAAGNTSMTKAVVEAEESGEWTVVVTSYEVGETGDYEVTLEVLDTRPDDAHEGRQVTEEDVADDAIDT
;
A
#
# COMPACT_ATOMS: atom_id res chain seq x y z
N MET A 1 9.45 7.38 -32.14
CA MET A 1 9.27 8.85 -32.03
C MET A 1 9.39 9.21 -30.56
N SER A 2 10.59 9.58 -30.08
CA SER A 2 10.81 9.90 -28.66
C SER A 2 10.39 11.34 -28.35
N GLN A 3 9.46 11.54 -27.42
CA GLN A 3 9.22 12.85 -26.81
C GLN A 3 10.22 13.06 -25.66
N ARG A 4 10.80 14.26 -25.61
CA ARG A 4 11.67 14.75 -24.52
C ARG A 4 10.84 15.66 -23.63
N VAL A 5 10.75 15.34 -22.34
CA VAL A 5 10.14 16.19 -21.31
C VAL A 5 11.19 17.22 -20.84
N PRO A 6 10.90 18.54 -20.79
CA PRO A 6 11.84 19.53 -20.30
C PRO A 6 11.75 19.69 -18.77
N LEU A 7 12.92 19.60 -18.13
CA LEU A 7 13.19 19.88 -16.72
C LEU A 7 13.11 21.40 -16.44
N LEU A 8 12.19 21.83 -15.58
CA LEU A 8 12.07 23.22 -15.14
C LEU A 8 12.81 23.41 -13.80
N VAL A 9 13.87 24.22 -13.81
CA VAL A 9 14.65 24.61 -12.63
C VAL A 9 14.14 25.95 -12.09
N LEU A 10 13.79 26.02 -10.81
CA LEU A 10 13.43 27.27 -10.11
C LEU A 10 14.60 27.76 -9.24
N PRO A 11 14.84 29.08 -9.15
CA PRO A 11 16.02 29.64 -8.48
C PRO A 11 15.81 29.83 -6.97
N ALA A 12 16.90 29.63 -6.22
CA ALA A 12 17.04 30.02 -4.82
C ALA A 12 17.32 31.52 -4.69
N LEU A 13 16.62 32.21 -3.78
CA LEU A 13 16.85 33.62 -3.44
C LEU A 13 17.37 33.73 -2.00
N LEU A 14 18.64 34.14 -1.86
CA LEU A 14 19.30 34.47 -0.61
C LEU A 14 19.08 35.96 -0.28
N ALA A 15 18.70 36.30 0.94
CA ALA A 15 18.71 37.68 1.45
C ALA A 15 19.36 37.75 2.85
N LEU A 16 20.35 38.63 2.99
CA LEU A 16 20.99 39.02 4.26
C LEU A 16 20.38 40.35 4.74
N GLY A 17 20.08 40.46 6.04
CA GLY A 17 19.74 41.73 6.70
C GLY A 17 19.58 41.57 8.21
N ALA A 18 20.29 42.40 8.99
CA ALA A 18 20.49 42.29 10.44
C ALA A 18 19.65 43.27 11.28
N CYS A 19 19.41 42.88 12.55
CA CYS A 19 19.10 43.60 13.80
C CYS A 19 18.01 44.70 13.89
N GLY A 20 17.05 44.49 14.80
CA GLY A 20 16.21 45.52 15.42
C GLY A 20 15.25 44.97 16.49
N ASP A 21 15.53 45.33 17.75
CA ASP A 21 14.74 45.41 19.00
C ASP A 21 13.31 44.81 19.11
N ALA A 22 13.09 44.10 20.22
CA ALA A 22 11.83 43.48 20.63
C ALA A 22 10.82 44.46 21.25
N PRO A 23 9.52 44.17 21.14
CA PRO A 23 8.62 44.37 22.27
C PRO A 23 8.00 43.05 22.76
N SER A 24 7.89 42.93 24.09
CA SER A 24 7.04 41.95 24.76
C SER A 24 5.62 42.03 24.19
N GLY A 25 5.21 40.96 23.51
CA GLY A 25 3.83 40.69 23.12
C GLY A 25 3.53 39.24 23.47
N THR A 26 2.48 39.05 24.26
CA THR A 26 1.80 37.79 24.57
C THR A 26 1.97 36.73 23.48
N VAL A 27 2.40 35.54 23.88
CA VAL A 27 2.31 34.31 23.07
C VAL A 27 0.83 33.97 22.85
N ASP A 28 0.22 34.57 21.83
CA ASP A 28 -0.98 34.03 21.21
C ASP A 28 -0.47 33.05 20.14
N ALA A 29 -0.24 31.81 20.57
CA ALA A 29 0.02 30.74 19.62
C ALA A 29 -1.22 30.64 18.73
N PRO A 30 -1.12 30.66 17.38
CA PRO A 30 -2.23 30.23 16.57
C PRO A 30 -2.46 28.75 16.89
N SER A 31 -3.45 28.48 17.75
CA SER A 31 -4.10 27.18 17.88
C SER A 31 -4.89 26.90 16.61
N ASP A 32 -4.18 26.66 15.52
CA ASP A 32 -4.76 26.13 14.29
C ASP A 32 -3.70 25.26 13.61
N VAL A 33 -3.21 24.26 14.37
CA VAL A 33 -2.95 22.97 13.72
C VAL A 33 -4.33 22.38 13.47
N THR A 34 -4.89 22.62 12.29
CA THR A 34 -5.87 21.69 11.75
C THR A 34 -5.28 20.30 11.92
N PRO A 35 -5.92 19.37 12.65
CA PRO A 35 -5.56 17.98 12.52
C PRO A 35 -5.54 17.69 11.02
N VAL A 36 -4.44 17.15 10.52
CA VAL A 36 -4.48 16.46 9.24
C VAL A 36 -5.57 15.42 9.43
N GLU A 37 -6.76 15.73 8.93
CA GLU A 37 -7.91 14.86 8.94
C GLU A 37 -7.40 13.56 8.33
N ALA A 38 -7.25 12.54 9.18
CA ALA A 38 -6.86 11.21 8.75
C ALA A 38 -7.81 10.89 7.60
N ALA A 39 -7.27 10.85 6.39
CA ALA A 39 -8.05 10.46 5.23
C ALA A 39 -8.69 9.14 5.62
N ALA A 40 -10.01 9.02 5.49
CA ALA A 40 -10.66 7.75 5.68
C ALA A 40 -9.96 6.70 4.78
N PRO A 41 -9.87 5.43 5.21
CA PRO A 41 -9.32 4.40 4.33
C PRO A 41 -10.08 4.44 3.01
N ALA A 42 -9.34 4.38 1.90
CA ALA A 42 -9.96 4.39 0.59
C ALA A 42 -10.79 3.11 0.44
N ASP A 43 -11.98 3.20 -0.16
CA ASP A 43 -12.75 2.00 -0.52
C ASP A 43 -11.88 1.09 -1.41
N PRO A 44 -11.96 -0.24 -1.24
CA PRO A 44 -11.23 -1.17 -2.09
C PRO A 44 -11.62 -0.98 -3.55
N THR A 45 -10.63 -0.99 -4.43
CA THR A 45 -10.82 -0.93 -5.88
C THR A 45 -10.63 -2.33 -6.46
N VAL A 46 -11.62 -2.79 -7.23
CA VAL A 46 -11.63 -4.13 -7.82
C VAL A 46 -11.49 -4.04 -9.33
N TYR A 47 -10.62 -4.87 -9.90
CA TYR A 47 -10.43 -5.03 -11.33
C TYR A 47 -10.58 -6.50 -11.73
N THR A 48 -11.08 -6.73 -12.93
CA THR A 48 -11.09 -8.06 -13.57
C THR A 48 -10.12 -8.05 -14.73
N GLY A 49 -9.34 -9.11 -14.88
CA GLY A 49 -8.37 -9.29 -15.96
C GLY A 49 -8.34 -10.71 -16.48
N THR A 50 -7.54 -10.92 -17.53
CA THR A 50 -7.30 -12.25 -18.12
C THR A 50 -5.84 -12.31 -18.54
N LEU A 51 -5.04 -13.20 -17.95
CA LEU A 51 -3.72 -13.51 -18.49
C LEU A 51 -3.88 -14.28 -19.78
N ALA A 52 -3.33 -13.78 -20.88
CA ALA A 52 -3.56 -14.31 -22.22
C ALA A 52 -2.30 -14.35 -23.09
N GLU A 53 -2.33 -15.25 -24.08
CA GLU A 53 -1.32 -15.28 -25.13
C GLU A 53 -1.27 -13.93 -25.88
N GLY A 54 -0.13 -13.24 -25.77
CA GLY A 54 0.09 -11.94 -26.41
C GLY A 54 0.26 -10.78 -25.42
N ASP A 55 0.04 -11.03 -24.14
CA ASP A 55 0.38 -10.07 -23.08
C ASP A 55 1.89 -9.89 -22.95
N GLU A 56 2.28 -8.86 -22.22
CA GLU A 56 3.67 -8.71 -21.81
C GLU A 56 4.08 -9.89 -20.92
N THR A 57 5.37 -10.20 -20.90
CA THR A 57 5.88 -11.34 -20.12
C THR A 57 7.00 -10.91 -19.20
N LEU A 58 7.13 -11.62 -18.08
CA LEU A 58 8.35 -11.61 -17.29
C LEU A 58 9.53 -12.15 -18.12
N GLU A 59 10.76 -11.93 -17.66
CA GLU A 59 11.95 -12.49 -18.31
C GLU A 59 11.92 -14.04 -18.36
N SER A 60 11.24 -14.65 -17.40
CA SER A 60 11.00 -16.10 -17.29
C SER A 60 9.90 -16.62 -18.22
N GLY A 61 8.99 -15.76 -18.69
CA GLY A 61 8.00 -16.05 -19.74
C GLY A 61 6.55 -16.17 -19.29
N GLU A 62 6.24 -16.00 -18.00
CA GLU A 62 4.89 -15.85 -17.48
C GLU A 62 4.25 -14.57 -18.05
N TYR A 63 2.95 -14.61 -18.36
CA TYR A 63 2.20 -13.44 -18.79
C TYR A 63 1.91 -12.52 -17.61
N LEU A 64 1.87 -11.22 -17.84
CA LEU A 64 1.61 -10.24 -16.78
C LEU A 64 0.63 -9.16 -17.20
N ASP A 65 -0.08 -8.67 -16.19
CA ASP A 65 -0.85 -7.43 -16.19
C ASP A 65 -0.37 -6.51 -15.06
N SER A 66 -0.48 -5.19 -15.25
CA SER A 66 -0.01 -4.20 -14.26
C SER A 66 -1.09 -3.20 -13.87
N TYR A 67 -1.07 -2.81 -12.59
CA TYR A 67 -2.01 -1.90 -11.96
C TYR A 67 -1.27 -0.86 -11.13
N GLU A 68 -1.61 0.42 -11.34
CA GLU A 68 -0.99 1.54 -10.62
C GLU A 68 -1.85 1.96 -9.43
N VAL A 69 -1.21 2.20 -8.28
CA VAL A 69 -1.87 2.66 -7.06
C VAL A 69 -1.01 3.69 -6.34
N VAL A 70 -1.62 4.80 -5.94
CA VAL A 70 -0.93 5.85 -5.18
C VAL A 70 -1.01 5.53 -3.69
N VAL A 71 0.15 5.31 -3.07
CA VAL A 71 0.28 4.98 -1.65
C VAL A 71 1.23 5.99 -0.99
N ARG A 72 0.93 6.41 0.24
CA ARG A 72 1.81 7.30 1.02
C ARG A 72 2.67 6.51 1.99
N GLU A 73 3.83 7.06 2.32
CA GLU A 73 4.72 6.53 3.36
C GLU A 73 3.94 6.30 4.66
N GLY A 74 4.10 5.11 5.24
CA GLY A 74 3.42 4.66 6.46
C GLY A 74 2.00 4.14 6.25
N GLN A 75 1.43 4.23 5.04
CA GLN A 75 0.20 3.51 4.69
C GLN A 75 0.51 2.05 4.32
N TRP A 76 -0.52 1.23 4.28
CA TRP A 76 -0.47 -0.18 3.92
C TRP A 76 -1.21 -0.41 2.62
N LEU A 77 -0.58 -1.13 1.70
CA LEU A 77 -1.21 -1.64 0.49
C LEU A 77 -1.58 -3.11 0.73
N ARG A 78 -2.88 -3.39 0.71
CA ARG A 78 -3.40 -4.76 0.65
C ARG A 78 -3.77 -5.08 -0.80
N VAL A 79 -3.27 -6.21 -1.28
CA VAL A 79 -3.59 -6.77 -2.59
C VAL A 79 -4.14 -8.18 -2.39
N GLU A 80 -5.23 -8.50 -3.06
CA GLU A 80 -5.80 -9.85 -3.09
C GLU A 80 -6.11 -10.21 -4.55
N VAL A 81 -5.62 -11.35 -5.01
CA VAL A 81 -5.92 -11.88 -6.34
C VAL A 81 -6.61 -13.22 -6.17
N VAL A 82 -7.71 -13.41 -6.88
CA VAL A 82 -8.46 -14.67 -6.92
C VAL A 82 -8.61 -15.14 -8.36
N SER A 83 -8.31 -16.40 -8.61
CA SER A 83 -8.54 -17.05 -9.91
C SER A 83 -8.86 -18.53 -9.74
N ALA A 84 -9.75 -19.05 -10.57
CA ALA A 84 -9.98 -20.49 -10.69
C ALA A 84 -9.15 -21.12 -11.83
N ASP A 85 -8.50 -20.30 -12.65
CA ASP A 85 -7.91 -20.71 -13.93
C ASP A 85 -6.37 -20.67 -13.91
N ILE A 86 -5.77 -19.84 -13.06
CA ILE A 86 -4.32 -19.73 -12.86
C ILE A 86 -3.95 -19.92 -11.39
N ASP A 87 -2.69 -20.28 -11.12
CA ASP A 87 -2.08 -20.13 -9.80
C ASP A 87 -1.48 -18.71 -9.67
N PRO A 88 -2.16 -17.76 -9.00
CA PRO A 88 -1.80 -16.36 -9.08
C PRO A 88 -0.55 -16.05 -8.25
N TYR A 89 0.34 -15.26 -8.84
CA TYR A 89 1.58 -14.78 -8.22
C TYR A 89 1.65 -13.25 -8.35
N LEU A 90 2.19 -12.57 -7.34
CA LEU A 90 2.22 -11.12 -7.26
C LEU A 90 3.65 -10.59 -7.24
N LEU A 91 3.90 -9.52 -8.00
CA LEU A 91 5.07 -8.67 -7.82
C LEU A 91 4.60 -7.26 -7.49
N ILE A 92 5.16 -6.65 -6.46
CA ILE A 92 4.84 -5.28 -6.04
C ILE A 92 6.10 -4.44 -6.16
N LEU A 93 6.06 -3.39 -6.99
CA LEU A 93 7.16 -2.49 -7.22
C LEU A 93 6.90 -1.14 -6.55
N SER A 94 7.86 -0.68 -5.77
CA SER A 94 7.86 0.66 -5.19
C SER A 94 8.09 1.73 -6.27
N PRO A 95 7.83 3.02 -5.98
CA PRO A 95 8.09 4.12 -6.91
C PRO A 95 9.57 4.26 -7.32
N THR A 96 10.50 3.78 -6.49
CA THR A 96 11.94 3.72 -6.80
C THR A 96 12.35 2.44 -7.54
N GLY A 97 11.43 1.50 -7.73
CA GLY A 97 11.64 0.23 -8.45
C GLY A 97 12.13 -0.92 -7.58
N GLU A 98 12.03 -0.80 -6.25
CA GLU A 98 12.27 -1.95 -5.36
C GLU A 98 11.10 -2.94 -5.48
N GLN A 99 11.42 -4.22 -5.65
CA GLN A 99 10.43 -5.27 -5.92
C GLN A 99 10.26 -6.18 -4.70
N THR A 100 9.01 -6.48 -4.37
CA THR A 100 8.61 -7.53 -3.44
C THR A 100 7.81 -8.59 -4.19
N ASP A 101 8.27 -9.84 -4.14
CA ASP A 101 7.60 -10.99 -4.71
C ASP A 101 6.72 -11.67 -3.65
N VAL A 102 5.46 -11.96 -3.98
CA VAL A 102 4.48 -12.53 -3.04
C VAL A 102 3.78 -13.75 -3.63
N ASP A 103 3.97 -14.87 -2.95
CA ASP A 103 3.23 -16.12 -3.12
C ASP A 103 2.81 -16.61 -1.73
N ASP A 104 1.77 -15.96 -1.19
CA ASP A 104 1.21 -16.30 0.12
C ASP A 104 -0.07 -17.13 -0.05
N SER A 105 -0.04 -18.05 -1.01
CA SER A 105 -1.07 -19.04 -1.22
C SER A 105 -1.15 -19.97 0.01
N ALA A 106 -2.32 -20.08 0.63
CA ALA A 106 -2.50 -20.99 1.76
C ALA A 106 -2.23 -22.43 1.29
N ALA A 107 -1.53 -23.25 2.08
CA ALA A 107 -1.12 -24.59 1.66
C ALA A 107 -2.28 -25.42 1.05
N GLY A 108 -2.22 -25.64 -0.26
CA GLY A 108 -3.23 -26.38 -1.04
C GLY A 108 -4.35 -25.53 -1.67
N ASN A 109 -4.31 -24.20 -1.53
CA ASN A 109 -5.16 -23.24 -2.23
C ASN A 109 -4.33 -22.42 -3.21
N THR A 110 -4.25 -22.88 -4.44
CA THR A 110 -3.60 -22.20 -5.58
C THR A 110 -4.56 -21.25 -6.30
N SER A 111 -5.74 -20.94 -5.74
CA SER A 111 -6.73 -20.09 -6.39
C SER A 111 -6.71 -18.66 -5.86
N MET A 112 -5.81 -18.36 -4.92
CA MET A 112 -5.74 -17.06 -4.28
C MET A 112 -4.34 -16.78 -3.74
N THR A 113 -3.89 -15.55 -3.92
CA THR A 113 -2.72 -14.98 -3.23
C THR A 113 -3.09 -13.62 -2.62
N LYS A 114 -2.46 -13.27 -1.50
CA LYS A 114 -2.69 -12.01 -0.79
C LYS A 114 -1.36 -11.40 -0.38
N ALA A 115 -1.24 -10.09 -0.53
CA ALA A 115 -0.12 -9.31 -0.04
C ALA A 115 -0.61 -8.20 0.91
N VAL A 116 0.19 -7.91 1.94
CA VAL A 116 0.02 -6.75 2.82
C VAL A 116 1.39 -6.11 2.98
N VAL A 117 1.60 -4.96 2.34
CA VAL A 117 2.89 -4.27 2.27
C VAL A 117 2.78 -2.92 2.93
N GLU A 118 3.71 -2.60 3.84
CA GLU A 118 3.87 -1.24 4.36
C GLU A 118 4.64 -0.39 3.34
N ALA A 119 4.12 0.78 3.00
CA ALA A 119 4.80 1.68 2.08
C ALA A 119 5.92 2.43 2.82
N GLU A 120 7.17 2.13 2.49
CA GLU A 120 8.35 2.83 3.02
C GLU A 120 8.61 4.18 2.34
N GLU A 121 7.88 4.48 1.27
CA GLU A 121 7.95 5.74 0.54
C GLU A 121 6.61 6.09 -0.12
N SER A 122 6.38 7.40 -0.31
CA SER A 122 5.18 7.90 -0.98
C SER A 122 5.36 7.94 -2.49
N GLY A 123 4.39 7.44 -3.25
CA GLY A 123 4.40 7.55 -4.70
C GLY A 123 3.40 6.63 -5.39
N GLU A 124 3.61 6.45 -6.69
CA GLU A 124 2.88 5.48 -7.51
C GLU A 124 3.59 4.13 -7.43
N TRP A 125 2.90 3.15 -6.86
CA TRP A 125 3.34 1.77 -6.76
C TRP A 125 2.72 0.98 -7.91
N THR A 126 3.45 -0.03 -8.41
CA THR A 126 2.95 -0.93 -9.45
C THR A 126 2.70 -2.31 -8.86
N VAL A 127 1.47 -2.79 -8.99
CA VAL A 127 1.08 -4.17 -8.68
C VAL A 127 1.04 -4.94 -9.98
N VAL A 128 1.83 -6.02 -10.06
CA VAL A 128 1.89 -6.92 -11.21
C VAL A 128 1.23 -8.23 -10.84
N VAL A 129 0.22 -8.62 -11.59
CA VAL A 129 -0.42 -9.94 -11.51
C VAL A 129 0.21 -10.83 -12.58
N THR A 130 0.70 -12.00 -12.17
CA THR A 130 1.27 -13.03 -13.05
C THR A 130 0.82 -14.41 -12.54
N SER A 131 1.25 -15.48 -13.20
CA SER A 131 1.05 -16.87 -12.76
C SER A 131 2.30 -17.48 -12.14
N TYR A 132 2.14 -18.57 -11.38
CA TYR A 132 3.25 -19.33 -10.79
C TYR A 132 4.03 -20.12 -11.85
N GLU A 133 3.36 -20.74 -12.82
CA GLU A 133 4.01 -21.41 -13.95
C GLU A 133 3.96 -20.57 -15.23
N VAL A 134 4.98 -20.75 -16.08
CA VAL A 134 5.08 -20.10 -17.39
C VAL A 134 3.96 -20.57 -18.32
N GLY A 135 3.29 -19.60 -18.95
CA GLY A 135 2.31 -19.83 -20.00
C GLY A 135 0.90 -20.19 -19.52
N GLU A 136 0.63 -20.10 -18.22
CA GLU A 136 -0.74 -20.19 -17.71
C GLU A 136 -1.58 -19.00 -18.22
N THR A 137 -2.83 -19.26 -18.56
CA THR A 137 -3.78 -18.26 -19.06
C THR A 137 -5.11 -18.46 -18.37
N GLY A 138 -5.79 -17.38 -18.02
CA GLY A 138 -7.05 -17.49 -17.31
C GLY A 138 -7.58 -16.17 -16.76
N ASP A 139 -8.85 -16.18 -16.39
CA ASP A 139 -9.51 -15.01 -15.81
C ASP A 139 -9.14 -14.85 -14.34
N TYR A 140 -9.04 -13.61 -13.87
CA TYR A 140 -8.81 -13.31 -12.47
C TYR A 140 -9.51 -12.02 -12.04
N GLU A 141 -9.66 -11.87 -10.73
CA GLU A 141 -10.05 -10.63 -10.07
C GLU A 141 -8.94 -10.17 -9.13
N VAL A 142 -8.60 -8.88 -9.16
CA VAL A 142 -7.65 -8.26 -8.23
C VAL A 142 -8.33 -7.14 -7.46
N THR A 143 -8.13 -7.14 -6.14
CA THR A 143 -8.59 -6.09 -5.23
C THR A 143 -7.40 -5.34 -4.66
N LEU A 144 -7.40 -4.01 -4.79
CA LEU A 144 -6.40 -3.10 -4.24
C LEU A 144 -7.05 -2.25 -3.14
N GLU A 145 -6.45 -2.23 -1.96
CA GLU A 145 -6.95 -1.45 -0.81
C GLU A 145 -5.78 -0.70 -0.15
N VAL A 146 -5.94 0.60 0.06
CA VAL A 146 -4.95 1.45 0.75
C VAL A 146 -5.49 1.81 2.14
N LEU A 147 -4.70 1.48 3.15
CA LEU A 147 -5.09 1.52 4.56
C LEU A 147 -4.12 2.39 5.36
N ASP A 148 -4.63 3.19 6.30
CA ASP A 148 -3.79 4.01 7.19
C ASP A 148 -3.21 3.24 8.39
N THR A 149 -3.70 2.02 8.61
CA THR A 149 -3.22 1.12 9.64
C THR A 149 -2.99 -0.25 9.04
N ARG A 150 -2.06 -1.01 9.60
CA ARG A 150 -1.88 -2.42 9.22
C ARG A 150 -3.24 -3.13 9.30
N PRO A 151 -3.70 -3.81 8.23
CA PRO A 151 -4.90 -4.60 8.35
C PRO A 151 -4.67 -5.66 9.43
N ASP A 152 -5.56 -5.69 10.42
CA ASP A 152 -5.62 -6.82 11.34
C ASP A 152 -5.94 -8.04 10.47
N ASP A 153 -4.94 -8.91 10.27
CA ASP A 153 -5.18 -10.23 9.70
C ASP A 153 -6.08 -10.94 10.71
N ALA A 154 -7.39 -10.81 10.51
CA ALA A 154 -8.40 -11.27 11.44
C ALA A 154 -8.36 -12.80 11.53
N HIS A 155 -7.44 -13.34 12.33
CA HIS A 155 -7.44 -14.65 13.00
C HIS A 155 -6.32 -14.82 14.05
N GLU A 156 -5.79 -13.77 14.67
CA GLU A 156 -5.25 -13.91 16.03
C GLU A 156 -6.34 -13.55 17.04
N GLY A 157 -7.17 -14.56 17.37
CA GLY A 157 -8.17 -14.46 18.40
C GLY A 157 -7.56 -14.13 19.76
N ARG A 158 -7.39 -12.84 20.07
CA ARG A 158 -7.44 -12.40 21.45
C ARG A 158 -8.90 -12.50 21.87
N GLN A 159 -9.26 -13.64 22.45
CA GLN A 159 -10.35 -13.67 23.41
C GLN A 159 -9.94 -12.74 24.56
N VAL A 160 -10.20 -11.45 24.41
CA VAL A 160 -10.56 -10.64 25.56
C VAL A 160 -11.99 -11.06 25.90
N THR A 161 -12.12 -12.06 26.76
CA THR A 161 -13.33 -12.13 27.59
C THR A 161 -13.25 -10.91 28.50
N GLU A 162 -13.86 -9.82 28.05
CA GLU A 162 -14.42 -8.81 28.94
C GLU A 162 -15.59 -9.45 29.69
N GLU A 163 -15.28 -10.44 30.54
CA GLU A 163 -16.11 -10.82 31.68
C GLU A 163 -15.29 -10.53 32.93
N ASP A 164 -15.58 -9.34 33.46
CA ASP A 164 -15.68 -9.05 34.88
C ASP A 164 -14.54 -9.50 35.80
N VAL A 165 -13.60 -8.57 36.00
CA VAL A 165 -13.38 -7.91 37.30
C VAL A 165 -13.89 -8.71 38.51
N ALA A 166 -13.05 -9.58 39.06
CA ALA A 166 -13.07 -9.90 40.48
C ALA A 166 -11.77 -9.40 41.10
N ASP A 167 -11.64 -8.08 41.11
CA ASP A 167 -10.85 -7.36 42.10
C ASP A 167 -11.63 -7.41 43.43
N ASP A 168 -10.90 -7.72 44.50
CA ASP A 168 -11.19 -7.30 45.87
C ASP A 168 -12.44 -7.84 46.59
N ALA A 169 -12.26 -8.91 47.38
CA ALA A 169 -12.89 -9.02 48.69
C ALA A 169 -12.27 -10.11 49.60
N ILE A 170 -11.55 -9.61 50.61
CA ILE A 170 -11.52 -10.08 52.02
C ILE A 170 -10.50 -11.18 52.38
N ASP A 171 -9.33 -10.68 52.78
CA ASP A 171 -8.65 -11.03 54.04
C ASP A 171 -9.64 -11.00 55.22
N THR A 172 -10.01 -12.16 55.78
CA THR A 172 -10.19 -12.40 57.24
C THR A 172 -10.25 -13.90 57.56
#